data_AF-A0AAV6LEF9-F1
#
_entry.id   AF-A0AAV6LEF9-F1
#
_cell.length_a   1.000
_cell.length_b   1.000
_cell.length_c   1.000
_cell.angle_alpha   90.00
_cell.angle_beta   90.00
_cell.angle_gamma   90.00
#
_symmetry.space_group_name_H-M   'P 1'
#
loop_
_entity.id
_entity.type
_entity.pdbx_description
1 polymer ?
#
loop_
_entity_poly.entity_id
_entity_poly.type
_entity_poly.pdbx_seq_one_letter_code
_entity_poly.pdbx_strand_id
1 'polypeptide(L)'
;MKIVDDKPVQKTASELSVTEKPLLQANNRALDILFFAVDINEHRKIANYEIAKETWDILVTCHEGTDVVKQSKLQRLTTEFEIIIM
;
A
#
# COMPACT_ATOMS: atom_id res chain seq x y z
N MET A 1 -8.13 15.74 -10.57
CA MET A 1 -6.86 16.14 -9.91
C MET A 1 -6.23 17.31 -10.68
N LYS A 2 -6.08 18.50 -10.07
CA LYS A 2 -5.26 19.58 -10.62
C LYS A 2 -4.01 19.70 -9.77
N ILE A 3 -2.85 19.63 -10.41
CA ILE A 3 -1.56 19.91 -9.77
C ILE A 3 -1.27 21.39 -10.05
N VAL A 4 -1.23 22.19 -8.99
CA VAL A 4 -0.60 23.51 -8.99
C VAL A 4 0.27 23.52 -7.73
N ASP A 5 1.56 23.74 -7.92
CA ASP A 5 2.60 23.88 -6.88
C ASP A 5 2.82 22.69 -5.94
N ASP A 6 3.00 21.50 -6.53
CA ASP A 6 3.71 20.33 -5.97
C ASP A 6 3.30 19.88 -4.55
N LYS A 7 2.11 20.26 -4.10
CA LYS A 7 1.44 19.74 -2.92
C LYS A 7 0.05 19.26 -3.31
N PRO A 8 -0.34 18.04 -2.91
CA PRO A 8 -1.70 17.56 -3.15
C PRO A 8 -2.67 18.41 -2.34
N VAL A 9 -3.32 19.36 -3.02
CA VAL A 9 -4.44 20.11 -2.46
C VAL A 9 -5.63 19.15 -2.41
N GLN A 10 -6.05 18.79 -1.19
CA GLN A 10 -7.28 18.04 -0.96
C GLN A 10 -8.46 18.90 -1.39
N LYS A 11 -8.97 18.60 -2.58
CA LYS A 11 -10.17 19.21 -3.13
C LYS A 11 -11.36 18.73 -2.31
N THR A 12 -12.06 19.64 -1.64
CA THR A 12 -13.23 19.30 -0.81
C THR A 12 -14.30 18.59 -1.64
N ALA A 13 -15.07 17.69 -1.02
CA ALA A 13 -16.10 16.89 -1.70
C ALA A 13 -17.12 17.72 -2.50
N SER A 14 -17.26 19.01 -2.16
CA SER A 14 -18.13 20.00 -2.80
C SER A 14 -17.65 20.46 -4.18
N GLU A 15 -16.38 20.24 -4.54
CA GLU A 15 -15.80 20.71 -5.81
C GLU A 15 -15.42 19.57 -6.78
N LEU A 16 -15.80 18.33 -6.47
CA LEU A 16 -15.53 17.17 -7.31
C LEU A 16 -16.48 17.13 -8.51
N SER A 17 -15.93 16.93 -9.70
CA SER A 17 -16.74 16.73 -10.91
C SER A 17 -17.64 15.50 -10.80
N VAL A 18 -18.72 15.45 -11.60
CA VAL A 18 -19.67 14.32 -11.66
C VAL A 18 -18.94 12.98 -11.87
N THR A 19 -17.81 12.99 -12.58
CA THR A 19 -16.94 11.84 -12.83
C THR A 19 -15.98 11.49 -11.68
N GLU A 20 -15.58 12.45 -10.84
CA GLU A 20 -14.65 12.21 -9.72
C GLU A 20 -15.37 11.64 -8.48
N LYS A 21 -16.65 11.97 -8.29
CA LYS A 21 -17.45 11.49 -7.15
C LYS A 21 -17.57 9.96 -7.05
N PRO A 22 -17.91 9.20 -8.11
CA PRO A 22 -17.98 7.74 -8.03
C PRO A 22 -16.62 7.08 -7.80
N LEU A 23 -15.53 7.68 -8.31
CA LEU A 23 -14.17 7.20 -8.06
C LEU A 23 -13.77 7.35 -6.59
N LEU A 24 -14.09 8.50 -5.97
CA LEU A 24 -13.86 8.72 -4.54
C LEU A 24 -14.66 7.75 -3.68
N GLN A 25 -15.93 7.50 -4.02
CA GLN A 25 -16.75 6.52 -3.31
C GLN A 25 -16.18 5.09 -3.40
N ALA A 26 -15.72 4.70 -4.58
CA ALA A 26 -15.07 3.40 -4.78
C ALA A 26 -13.79 3.29 -3.95
N ASN A 27 -12.97 4.35 -3.93
CA ASN A 27 -11.76 4.41 -3.12
C ASN A 27 -12.06 4.27 -1.62
N ASN A 28 -13.01 5.05 -1.09
CA ASN A 28 -13.36 5.01 0.34
C ASN A 28 -13.91 3.63 0.72
N ARG A 29 -14.76 3.04 -0.12
CA ARG A 29 -15.28 1.69 0.13
C ARG A 29 -14.17 0.64 0.14
N ALA A 30 -13.18 0.77 -0.75
CA ALA A 30 -12.03 -0.13 -0.76
C ALA A 30 -11.16 0.05 0.48
N LEU A 31 -10.93 1.29 0.94
CA LEU A 31 -10.23 1.56 2.20
C LEU A 31 -10.95 0.94 3.40
N ASP A 32 -12.27 1.11 3.50
CA ASP A 32 -13.05 0.52 4.58
C ASP A 32 -12.84 -1.00 4.63
N ILE A 33 -12.94 -1.68 3.47
CA ILE A 33 -12.71 -3.13 3.38
C ILE A 33 -11.28 -3.50 3.83
N LEU A 34 -10.27 -2.75 3.38
CA LEU A 34 -8.87 -3.00 3.76
C LEU A 34 -8.66 -2.82 5.26
N PHE A 35 -9.22 -1.76 5.85
CA PHE A 35 -9.13 -1.50 7.29
C PHE A 35 -9.83 -2.54 8.15
N PHE A 36 -10.96 -3.08 7.68
CA PHE A 36 -11.64 -4.19 8.37
C PHE A 36 -10.92 -5.54 8.23
N ALA A 37 -10.13 -5.74 7.18
CA ALA A 37 -9.47 -7.02 6.91
C ALA A 37 -8.18 -7.25 7.71
N VAL A 38 -7.59 -6.18 8.26
CA VAL A 38 -6.28 -6.22 8.93
C VAL A 38 -6.39 -6.17 10.46
N ASP A 39 -5.34 -6.59 11.16
CA ASP A 39 -5.30 -6.47 12.63
C ASP A 39 -5.04 -5.04 13.11
N ILE A 40 -5.16 -4.79 14.41
CA ILE A 40 -5.03 -3.44 15.00
C ILE A 40 -3.65 -2.81 14.82
N ASN A 41 -2.59 -3.62 14.79
CA ASN A 41 -1.22 -3.15 14.59
C ASN A 41 -0.98 -2.79 13.13
N GLU A 42 -1.49 -3.61 12.21
CA GLU A 42 -1.42 -3.36 10.77
C GLU A 42 -2.25 -2.14 10.39
N HIS A 43 -3.49 -2.07 10.89
CA HIS A 43 -4.37 -0.92 10.74
C HIS A 43 -3.67 0.38 11.14
N ARG A 44 -2.97 0.40 12.30
CA ARG A 44 -2.25 1.59 12.76
C ARG A 44 -1.14 2.04 11.79
N LYS A 45 -0.53 1.12 11.05
CA LYS A 45 0.50 1.46 10.04
C LYS A 45 -0.11 2.07 8.78
N ILE A 46 -1.33 1.66 8.43
CA ILE A 46 -1.99 2.06 7.19
C ILE A 46 -3.08 3.14 7.36
N ALA A 47 -3.40 3.53 8.60
CA ALA A 47 -4.52 4.44 8.90
C ALA A 47 -4.40 5.84 8.28
N ASN A 48 -3.18 6.29 7.94
CA ASN A 48 -2.93 7.62 7.38
C ASN A 48 -2.99 7.65 5.83
N TYR A 49 -3.27 6.52 5.17
CA TYR A 49 -3.33 6.45 3.72
C TYR A 49 -4.76 6.70 3.21
N GLU A 50 -4.89 7.63 2.28
CA GLU A 50 -6.17 8.07 1.71
C GLU A 50 -6.48 7.41 0.36
N ILE A 51 -5.55 6.63 -0.19
CA ILE A 51 -5.70 5.96 -1.49
C ILE A 51 -5.65 4.45 -1.25
N ALA A 52 -6.76 3.77 -1.57
CA ALA A 52 -6.91 2.33 -1.36
C ALA A 52 -5.80 1.51 -2.04
N LYS A 53 -5.36 1.95 -3.22
CA LYS A 53 -4.28 1.29 -3.94
C LYS A 53 -2.94 1.39 -3.21
N GLU A 54 -2.59 2.55 -2.68
CA GLU A 54 -1.36 2.71 -1.89
C GLU A 54 -1.41 1.88 -0.62
N THR A 55 -2.55 1.89 0.08
CA THR A 55 -2.80 1.05 1.24
C THR A 55 -2.60 -0.44 0.92
N TRP A 56 -3.16 -0.91 -0.19
CA TRP A 56 -3.01 -2.29 -0.66
C TRP A 56 -1.55 -2.64 -0.98
N ASP A 57 -0.85 -1.78 -1.73
CA ASP A 57 0.54 -2.03 -2.14
C ASP A 57 1.48 -2.13 -0.92
N ILE A 58 1.22 -1.36 0.13
CA ILE A 58 1.94 -1.44 1.41
C ILE A 58 1.66 -2.75 2.12
N LEU A 59 0.39 -3.16 2.21
CA LEU A 59 0.02 -4.43 2.83
C LEU A 59 0.70 -5.61 2.14
N VAL A 60 0.63 -5.67 0.81
CA VAL A 60 1.31 -6.70 0.01
C VAL A 60 2.81 -6.69 0.30
N THR A 61 3.44 -5.52 0.30
CA THR A 61 4.88 -5.38 0.56
C THR A 61 5.25 -5.83 1.98
N CYS A 62 4.41 -5.54 2.98
CA CYS A 62 4.63 -5.98 4.36
C CYS A 62 4.53 -7.50 4.52
N HIS A 63 3.53 -8.14 3.89
CA HIS A 63 3.32 -9.58 4.04
C HIS A 63 4.26 -10.42 3.18
N GLU A 64 4.45 -10.06 1.91
CA GLU A 64 5.32 -10.81 1.01
C GLU A 64 6.81 -10.47 1.20
N GLY A 65 7.09 -9.30 1.78
CA GLY A 65 8.41 -8.70 1.79
C GLY A 65 8.77 -8.02 0.48
N THR A 66 9.73 -7.12 0.55
CA THR A 66 10.29 -6.44 -0.62
C THR A 66 11.14 -7.39 -1.46
N ASP A 67 11.39 -7.03 -2.72
CA ASP A 67 12.33 -7.78 -3.57
C ASP A 67 13.71 -7.89 -2.92
N VAL A 68 14.15 -6.86 -2.19
CA VAL A 68 15.41 -6.88 -1.44
C VAL A 68 15.40 -7.98 -0.37
N VAL A 69 14.30 -8.13 0.39
CA VAL A 69 14.17 -9.20 1.39
C VAL A 69 14.13 -10.57 0.70
N LYS A 70 13.41 -10.69 -0.43
CA LYS A 70 13.34 -11.93 -1.22
C LYS A 70 14.73 -12.34 -1.73
N GLN A 71 15.51 -11.39 -2.27
CA GLN A 71 16.88 -11.61 -2.73
C GLN A 71 17.83 -11.97 -1.58
N SER A 72 17.75 -11.28 -0.44
CA SER A 72 18.58 -11.58 0.73
C SER A 72 18.34 -12.99 1.26
N LYS A 73 17.07 -13.43 1.31
CA LYS A 73 16.71 -14.82 1.68
C LYS A 73 17.30 -15.83 0.70
N LEU A 74 17.23 -15.55 -0.60
CA LEU A 74 17.78 -16.41 -1.63
C LEU A 74 19.30 -16.53 -1.50
N GLN A 75 20.01 -15.40 -1.38
CA GLN A 75 21.46 -15.39 -1.20
C GLN A 75 21.89 -16.19 0.03
N ARG A 76 21.20 -16.02 1.18
CA ARG A 76 21.47 -16.81 2.38
C ARG A 76 21.35 -18.32 2.11
N LEU A 77 20.26 -18.75 1.47
CA LEU A 77 20.03 -20.16 1.16
C LEU A 77 21.09 -20.71 0.19
N THR A 78 21.47 -19.93 -0.82
CA THR A 78 22.54 -20.31 -1.76
C THR A 78 23.85 -20.53 -1.01
N THR A 79 24.23 -19.60 -0.13
CA THR A 79 25.46 -19.74 0.67
C THR A 79 25.40 -20.93 1.62
N GLU A 80 24.26 -21.16 2.30
CA GLU A 80 24.08 -22.33 3.16
C GLU A 80 24.20 -23.65 2.38
N PHE A 81 23.66 -23.69 1.15
CA PHE A 81 23.79 -24.85 0.28
C PHE A 81 25.23 -25.06 -0.19
N GLU A 82 25.93 -24.00 -0.59
CA GLU A 82 27.35 -24.04 -0.98
C GLU A 82 28.26 -24.56 0.15
N ILE A 83 27.97 -24.21 1.40
CA ILE A 83 28.69 -24.72 2.58
C ILE A 83 28.46 -26.22 2.76
N ILE A 84 27.25 -26.74 2.51
CA ILE A 84 26.95 -28.17 2.68
C ILE A 84 27.64 -29.04 1.62
N ILE A 85 27.80 -28.52 0.40
CA ILE A 85 28.38 -29.26 -0.73
C ILE A 85 29.92 -29.17 -0.80
N MET A 86 30.54 -28.38 0.07
CA MET A 86 31.99 -28.18 0.16
C MET A 86 32.60 -29.06 1.26
#